data_AF-A0A368R6B8-F1
#
_entry.id   AF-A0A368R6B8-F1
#
_cell.length_a   1.000
_cell.length_b   1.000
_cell.length_c   1.000
_cell.angle_alpha   90.00
_cell.angle_beta   90.00
_cell.angle_gamma   90.00
#
_symmetry.space_group_name_H-M   'P 1'
#
loop_
_entity.id
_entity.type
_entity.pdbx_description
1 polymer ?
#
loop_
_entity_poly.entity_id
_entity_poly.type
_entity_poly.pdbx_seq_one_letter_code
_entity_poly.pdbx_strand_id
1 'polypeptide(L)'
;MYGRRASQLLKEIDSSEAGHLAPFNSDVFDQVIRECNEHNSQFQSLIRKMVEQNLDIETTRNEDHYGAAIHHLSLLRNKRCLMAYMYNRAEVIQSFRWKVGPVLPHDIQEKLHFSEKEYFKNHSAAIKSYISEMDIDLTVVWCFSVSYVFLGMK
;
A
#
# COMPACT_ATOMS: atom_id res chain seq x y z
N MET A 1 22.43 -2.51 3.72
CA MET A 1 21.43 -1.56 4.26
C MET A 1 20.07 -2.25 4.32
N TYR A 2 19.32 -2.08 5.42
CA TYR A 2 17.97 -2.61 5.61
C TYR A 2 16.95 -1.94 4.68
N GLY A 3 15.76 -2.55 4.50
CA GLY A 3 14.66 -1.97 3.71
C GLY A 3 14.83 -2.02 2.19
N ARG A 4 15.73 -2.88 1.69
CA ARG A 4 15.91 -3.08 0.23
C ARG A 4 14.68 -3.70 -0.42
N ARG A 5 14.06 -4.70 0.21
CA ARG A 5 12.83 -5.35 -0.26
C ARG A 5 11.66 -4.37 -0.29
N ALA A 6 11.51 -3.56 0.76
CA ALA A 6 10.50 -2.53 0.82
C ALA A 6 10.63 -1.49 -0.32
N SER A 7 11.87 -1.15 -0.69
CA SER A 7 12.13 -0.25 -1.82
C SER A 7 11.82 -0.89 -3.18
N GLN A 8 11.85 -2.22 -3.29
CA GLN A 8 11.48 -2.94 -4.51
C GLN A 8 9.99 -2.77 -4.83
N LEU A 9 9.12 -2.83 -3.81
CA LEU A 9 7.68 -2.58 -3.96
C LEU A 9 7.41 -1.17 -4.52
N LEU A 10 8.17 -0.16 -4.08
CA LEU A 10 8.00 1.20 -4.57
C LEU A 10 8.51 1.38 -6.01
N LYS A 11 9.58 0.67 -6.39
CA LYS A 11 10.07 0.66 -7.78
C LYS A 11 9.10 -0.02 -8.74
N GLU A 12 8.38 -1.04 -8.27
CA GLU A 12 7.32 -1.69 -9.05
C GLU A 12 6.21 -0.68 -9.39
N ILE A 13 5.86 0.20 -8.44
CA ILE A 13 4.91 1.28 -8.68
C ILE A 13 5.45 2.30 -9.68
N ASP A 14 6.69 2.76 -9.49
CA ASP A 14 7.33 3.77 -10.34
C ASP A 14 7.52 3.30 -11.79
N SER A 15 7.71 1.99 -11.99
CA SER A 15 7.85 1.38 -13.32
C SER A 15 6.52 1.02 -13.98
N SER A 16 5.39 1.10 -13.27
CA SER A 16 4.07 0.80 -13.80
C SER A 16 3.48 2.00 -14.53
N GLU A 17 2.87 1.77 -15.69
CA GLU A 17 2.15 2.83 -16.42
C GLU A 17 0.94 3.34 -15.64
N ALA A 18 0.62 4.63 -15.80
CA ALA A 18 -0.49 5.26 -15.09
C ALA A 18 -1.82 4.54 -15.37
N GLY A 19 -2.48 4.07 -14.30
CA GLY A 19 -3.76 3.35 -14.39
C GLY A 19 -3.64 1.86 -14.69
N HIS A 20 -2.43 1.34 -14.91
CA HIS A 20 -2.16 -0.09 -14.93
C HIS A 20 -1.80 -0.59 -13.53
N LEU A 21 -2.22 -1.82 -13.23
CA LEU A 21 -1.92 -2.48 -11.97
C LEU A 21 -1.09 -3.73 -12.25
N ALA A 22 0.10 -3.81 -11.65
CA ALA A 22 0.90 -5.03 -11.62
C ALA A 22 0.22 -6.09 -10.72
N PRO A 23 0.47 -7.40 -10.94
CA PRO A 23 0.04 -8.44 -10.00
C PRO A 23 0.52 -8.15 -8.58
N PHE A 24 -0.33 -8.36 -7.57
CA PHE A 24 0.06 -8.11 -6.19
C PHE A 24 1.25 -8.99 -5.78
N ASN A 25 2.34 -8.34 -5.35
CA ASN A 25 3.57 -9.01 -4.98
C ASN A 25 3.55 -9.56 -3.54
N SER A 26 2.74 -10.60 -3.29
CA SER A 26 2.57 -11.20 -1.95
C SER A 26 3.89 -11.64 -1.33
N ASP A 27 4.77 -12.26 -2.13
CA ASP A 27 6.03 -12.80 -1.63
C ASP A 27 6.94 -11.70 -1.06
N VAL A 28 7.14 -10.61 -1.80
CA VAL A 28 7.97 -9.49 -1.32
C VAL A 28 7.26 -8.77 -0.17
N PHE A 29 5.95 -8.57 -0.26
CA PHE A 29 5.17 -7.93 0.78
C PHE A 29 5.30 -8.66 2.13
N ASP A 30 5.12 -9.99 2.13
CA ASP A 30 5.26 -10.82 3.32
C ASP A 30 6.71 -10.87 3.83
N GLN A 31 7.70 -10.84 2.93
CA GLN A 31 9.10 -10.73 3.35
C GLN A 31 9.39 -9.42 4.07
N VAL A 32 8.80 -8.29 3.64
CA VAL A 32 8.95 -7.00 4.33
C VAL A 32 8.24 -7.02 5.67
N ILE A 33 7.07 -7.65 5.80
CA ILE A 33 6.40 -7.84 7.10
C ILE A 33 7.27 -8.66 8.05
N ARG A 34 7.88 -9.75 7.57
CA ARG A 34 8.84 -10.54 8.37
C ARG A 34 10.03 -9.70 8.83
N GLU A 35 10.60 -8.89 7.94
CA GLU A 35 11.69 -7.96 8.26
C GLU A 35 11.26 -6.92 9.32
N CYS A 36 10.03 -6.40 9.23
CA CYS A 36 9.46 -5.52 10.27
C CYS A 36 9.38 -6.22 11.64
N ASN A 37 8.89 -7.46 11.67
CA ASN A 37 8.78 -8.22 12.91
C ASN A 37 10.15 -8.51 13.53
N GLU A 38 11.14 -8.84 12.70
CA GLU A 38 12.52 -9.02 13.13
C GLU A 38 13.11 -7.74 13.72
N HIS A 39 12.97 -6.60 13.03
CA HIS A 39 13.41 -5.31 13.57
C HIS A 39 12.71 -4.93 14.88
N ASN A 40 11.42 -5.21 15.01
CA ASN A 40 10.69 -4.97 16.25
C ASN A 40 11.23 -5.85 17.40
N SER A 41 11.46 -7.14 17.16
CA SER A 41 12.02 -8.05 18.16
C SER A 41 13.43 -7.64 18.60
N GLN A 42 14.30 -7.28 17.65
CA GLN A 42 15.66 -6.81 17.95
C GLN A 42 15.65 -5.49 18.72
N PHE A 43 14.82 -4.53 18.31
CA PHE A 43 14.62 -3.28 19.03
C PHE A 43 14.19 -3.51 20.48
N GLN A 44 13.16 -4.34 20.69
CA GLN A 44 12.66 -4.65 22.04
C GLN A 44 13.70 -5.37 22.90
N SER A 45 14.54 -6.22 22.30
CA SER A 45 15.62 -6.90 23.02
C SER A 45 16.69 -5.92 23.50
N LEU A 46 17.08 -4.96 22.66
CA LEU A 46 18.09 -3.96 23.01
C LEU A 46 17.59 -2.98 24.08
N ILE A 47 16.34 -2.53 23.96
CA ILE A 47 15.70 -1.68 24.98
C ILE A 47 15.67 -2.41 26.33
N ARG A 48 15.27 -3.69 26.35
CA ARG A 48 15.24 -4.50 27.57
C ARG A 48 16.62 -4.63 28.21
N LYS A 49 17.65 -4.93 27.42
CA LYS A 49 19.04 -5.03 27.90
C LYS A 49 19.51 -3.74 28.56
N MET A 50 19.20 -2.58 27.97
CA MET A 50 19.53 -1.28 28.55
C MET A 50 18.81 -1.04 29.89
N VAL A 51 17.52 -1.41 29.98
CA VAL A 51 16.74 -1.31 31.22
C VAL A 51 17.32 -2.21 32.32
N GLU A 52 17.68 -3.46 32.00
CA GLU A 52 18.27 -4.42 32.94
C GLU A 52 19.62 -3.92 33.50
N GLN A 53 20.36 -3.12 32.72
CA GLN A 53 21.60 -2.49 33.12
C GLN A 53 21.41 -1.16 33.89
N ASN A 54 20.16 -0.76 34.17
CA ASN A 54 19.79 0.53 34.77
C ASN A 54 20.35 1.74 33.99
N LEU A 55 20.44 1.62 32.66
CA LEU A 55 20.84 2.73 31.80
C LEU A 55 19.64 3.62 31.50
N ASP A 56 19.85 4.93 31.56
CA ASP A 56 18.84 5.90 31.14
C ASP A 56 18.79 5.96 29.61
N ILE A 57 17.66 5.54 29.02
CA ILE A 57 17.47 5.42 27.56
C ILE A 57 17.62 6.77 26.85
N GLU A 58 17.27 7.88 27.50
CA GLU A 58 17.26 9.22 26.91
C GLU A 58 18.67 9.81 26.79
N THR A 59 19.50 9.59 27.83
CA THR A 59 20.83 10.18 27.93
C THR A 59 21.95 9.23 27.49
N THR A 60 21.72 7.92 27.54
CA THR A 60 22.71 6.92 27.14
C THR A 60 22.96 6.96 25.63
N ARG A 61 24.24 6.93 25.23
CA ARG A 61 24.69 6.94 23.83
C ARG A 61 25.71 5.82 23.56
N ASN A 62 25.41 4.63 24.04
CA ASN A 62 26.23 3.44 23.84
C ASN A 62 25.83 2.69 22.55
N GLU A 63 26.52 1.58 22.27
CA GLU A 63 26.25 0.72 21.11
C GLU A 63 24.82 0.17 21.08
N ASP A 64 24.26 -0.21 22.23
CA ASP A 64 22.89 -0.74 22.33
C ASP A 64 21.84 0.33 21.97
N HIS A 65 22.05 1.58 22.41
CA HIS A 65 21.18 2.71 22.07
C HIS A 65 21.17 2.96 20.55
N TYR A 66 22.34 3.03 19.92
CA TYR A 66 22.42 3.24 18.47
C TYR A 66 21.90 2.03 17.68
N GLY A 67 22.12 0.80 18.17
CA GLY A 67 21.53 -0.40 17.59
C GLY A 67 20.00 -0.37 17.62
N ALA A 68 19.41 0.02 18.76
CA ALA A 68 17.97 0.18 18.91
C ALA A 68 17.44 1.25 17.96
N ALA A 69 18.10 2.41 17.87
CA ALA A 69 17.74 3.48 16.95
C ALA A 69 17.73 3.02 15.48
N ILE A 70 18.75 2.27 15.05
CA ILE A 70 18.81 1.73 13.68
C ILE A 70 17.64 0.78 13.39
N HIS A 71 17.32 -0.14 14.31
CA HIS A 71 16.19 -1.05 14.15
C HIS A 71 14.85 -0.31 14.13
N HIS A 72 14.67 0.67 15.00
CA HIS A 72 13.46 1.49 15.04
C HIS A 72 13.25 2.28 13.74
N LEU A 73 14.29 2.98 13.26
CA LEU A 73 14.23 3.74 12.02
C LEU A 73 13.99 2.84 10.80
N SER A 74 14.60 1.65 10.78
CA SER A 74 14.40 0.67 9.70
C SER A 74 12.97 0.13 9.68
N LEU A 75 12.38 -0.12 10.86
CA LEU A 75 10.98 -0.51 11.00
C LEU A 75 10.04 0.59 10.47
N LEU A 76 10.27 1.85 10.85
CA LEU A 76 9.46 2.98 10.36
C LEU A 76 9.55 3.14 8.84
N ARG A 77 10.75 2.97 8.28
CA ARG A 77 10.96 3.01 6.83
C ARG A 77 10.17 1.92 6.12
N ASN A 78 10.24 0.68 6.59
CA ASN A 78 9.51 -0.43 5.98
C ASN A 78 7.99 -0.24 6.09
N LYS A 79 7.48 0.19 7.25
CA LYS A 79 6.07 0.56 7.42
C LYS A 79 5.62 1.63 6.43
N ARG A 80 6.41 2.69 6.25
CA ARG A 80 6.11 3.76 5.28
C ARG A 80 6.02 3.22 3.85
N CYS A 81 6.95 2.36 3.45
CA CYS A 81 6.96 1.76 2.11
C CYS A 81 5.75 0.83 1.89
N LEU A 82 5.41 -0.01 2.88
CA LEU A 82 4.24 -0.89 2.84
C LEU A 82 2.95 -0.07 2.68
N MET A 83 2.78 0.99 3.48
CA MET A 83 1.61 1.86 3.39
C MET A 83 1.54 2.59 2.05
N ALA A 84 2.66 3.13 1.55
CA ALA A 84 2.70 3.78 0.25
C ALA A 84 2.34 2.80 -0.88
N TYR A 85 2.83 1.55 -0.80
CA TYR A 85 2.49 0.52 -1.78
C TYR A 85 1.00 0.19 -1.78
N MET A 86 0.42 -0.06 -0.61
CA MET A 86 -1.01 -0.36 -0.47
C MET A 86 -1.88 0.83 -0.90
N TYR A 87 -1.51 2.05 -0.51
CA TYR A 87 -2.28 3.24 -0.83
C TYR A 87 -2.33 3.51 -2.33
N ASN A 88 -1.18 3.49 -3.01
CA ASN A 88 -1.14 3.69 -4.46
C ASN A 88 -1.99 2.66 -5.20
N ARG A 89 -1.90 1.38 -4.81
CA ARG A 89 -2.74 0.33 -5.40
C ARG A 89 -4.22 0.56 -5.14
N ALA A 90 -4.60 0.99 -3.93
CA ALA A 90 -5.98 1.31 -3.60
C ALA A 90 -6.54 2.46 -4.46
N GLU A 91 -5.76 3.50 -4.75
CA GLU A 91 -6.16 4.59 -5.65
C GLU A 91 -6.43 4.08 -7.08
N VAL A 92 -5.54 3.23 -7.61
CA VAL A 92 -5.73 2.61 -8.92
C VAL A 92 -7.00 1.76 -8.94
N ILE A 93 -7.23 0.97 -7.88
CA ILE A 93 -8.42 0.11 -7.74
C ILE A 93 -9.71 0.93 -7.68
N GLN A 94 -9.75 2.03 -6.93
CA GLN A 94 -10.90 2.95 -6.92
C GLN A 94 -11.19 3.48 -8.33
N SER A 95 -10.14 3.82 -9.10
CA SER A 95 -10.30 4.32 -10.46
C SER A 95 -11.02 3.34 -11.39
N PHE A 96 -10.93 2.03 -11.15
CA PHE A 96 -11.61 1.02 -11.97
C PHE A 96 -13.13 1.12 -11.89
N ARG A 97 -13.70 1.56 -10.76
CA ARG A 97 -15.16 1.71 -10.63
C ARG A 97 -15.74 2.67 -11.66
N TRP A 98 -14.95 3.68 -12.02
CA TRP A 98 -15.29 4.75 -12.95
C TRP A 98 -14.89 4.42 -14.39
N LYS A 99 -13.78 3.69 -14.59
CA LYS A 99 -13.27 3.31 -15.92
C LYS A 99 -13.97 2.10 -16.52
N VAL A 100 -14.25 1.09 -15.69
CA VAL A 100 -14.73 -0.24 -16.13
C VAL A 100 -16.13 -0.55 -15.59
N GLY A 101 -16.50 0.04 -14.45
CA GLY A 101 -17.81 -0.14 -13.84
C GLY A 101 -17.77 -1.03 -12.59
N PRO A 102 -18.92 -1.55 -12.13
CA PRO A 102 -19.03 -2.28 -10.87
C PRO A 102 -18.50 -3.72 -10.94
N VAL A 103 -18.25 -4.24 -12.15
CA VAL A 103 -17.76 -5.61 -12.37
C VAL A 103 -16.39 -5.51 -13.04
N LEU A 104 -15.37 -6.08 -12.40
CA LEU A 104 -14.01 -6.10 -12.94
C LEU A 104 -13.84 -7.24 -13.96
N PRO A 105 -13.14 -7.02 -15.08
CA PRO A 105 -12.69 -8.08 -16.00
C PRO A 105 -11.81 -9.11 -15.29
N HIS A 106 -11.83 -10.35 -15.77
CA HIS A 106 -11.09 -11.46 -15.17
C HIS A 106 -9.59 -11.17 -15.03
N ASP A 107 -8.96 -10.64 -16.07
CA ASP A 107 -7.53 -10.32 -16.10
C ASP A 107 -7.10 -9.31 -15.01
N ILE A 108 -8.00 -8.41 -14.60
CA ILE A 108 -7.73 -7.48 -13.49
C ILE A 108 -7.92 -8.23 -12.16
N GLN A 109 -8.98 -9.04 -12.04
CA GLN A 109 -9.23 -9.81 -10.83
C GLN A 109 -8.08 -10.76 -10.48
N GLU A 110 -7.40 -11.35 -11.47
CA GLU A 110 -6.25 -12.22 -11.22
C GLU A 110 -5.06 -11.47 -10.60
N LYS A 111 -4.91 -10.18 -10.90
CA LYS A 111 -3.82 -9.34 -10.38
C LYS A 111 -4.06 -8.82 -8.97
N LEU A 112 -5.30 -8.88 -8.49
CA LEU A 112 -5.69 -8.36 -7.18
C LEU A 112 -5.50 -9.39 -6.07
N HIS A 113 -5.01 -8.90 -4.93
CA HIS A 113 -5.04 -9.66 -3.70
C HIS A 113 -6.49 -9.83 -3.17
N PHE A 114 -6.74 -10.81 -2.30
CA PHE A 114 -8.09 -11.06 -1.79
C PHE A 114 -8.68 -9.83 -1.08
N SER A 115 -7.87 -9.14 -0.28
CA SER A 115 -8.28 -7.94 0.46
C SER A 115 -8.57 -6.77 -0.47
N GLU A 116 -7.88 -6.68 -1.61
CA GLU A 116 -8.11 -5.68 -2.64
C GLU A 116 -9.43 -5.92 -3.39
N LYS A 117 -9.79 -7.19 -3.62
CA LYS A 117 -11.10 -7.56 -4.19
C LYS A 117 -12.24 -7.17 -3.25
N GLU A 118 -12.09 -7.48 -1.97
CA GLU A 118 -13.06 -7.09 -0.94
C GLU A 118 -13.18 -5.56 -0.83
N TYR A 119 -12.04 -4.86 -0.85
CA TYR A 119 -12.01 -3.41 -0.87
C TYR A 119 -12.78 -2.81 -2.05
N PHE A 120 -12.55 -3.30 -3.27
CA PHE A 120 -13.26 -2.84 -4.47
C PHE A 120 -14.78 -3.08 -4.37
N LYS A 121 -15.19 -4.25 -3.85
CA LYS A 121 -16.60 -4.58 -3.64
C LYS A 121 -17.26 -3.59 -2.68
N ASN A 122 -16.63 -3.32 -1.54
CA ASN A 122 -17.14 -2.39 -0.52
C ASN A 122 -17.20 -0.96 -1.06
N HIS A 123 -16.16 -0.51 -1.77
CA HIS A 123 -16.13 0.80 -2.43
C HIS A 123 -17.26 0.95 -3.48
N SER A 124 -17.45 -0.07 -4.32
CA SER A 124 -18.50 -0.09 -5.34
C SER A 124 -19.90 -0.03 -4.74
N ALA A 125 -20.12 -0.72 -3.61
CA ALA A 125 -21.38 -0.69 -2.87
C ALA A 125 -21.65 0.69 -2.25
N ALA A 126 -20.63 1.33 -1.66
CA ALA A 126 -20.74 2.67 -1.10
C ALA A 126 -21.11 3.71 -2.18
N ILE A 127 -20.44 3.67 -3.33
CA ILE A 127 -20.77 4.54 -4.48
C ILE A 127 -22.21 4.29 -4.96
N LYS A 128 -22.64 3.03 -5.03
CA LYS A 128 -24.01 2.69 -5.44
C LYS A 128 -25.05 3.26 -4.46
N SER A 129 -24.81 3.17 -3.14
CA SER A 129 -25.68 3.77 -2.12
C SER A 129 -25.79 5.27 -2.32
N TYR A 130 -24.66 5.95 -2.47
CA TYR A 130 -24.59 7.40 -2.67
C TYR A 130 -25.34 7.87 -3.92
N ILE A 131 -25.12 7.21 -5.06
CA ILE A 131 -25.83 7.50 -6.32
C ILE A 131 -27.34 7.31 -6.16
N SER A 132 -27.76 6.24 -5.48
CA SER A 132 -29.17 5.96 -5.23
C SER A 132 -29.83 6.98 -4.32
N GLU A 133 -29.11 7.51 -3.33
CA GLU A 133 -29.61 8.54 -2.41
C GLU A 133 -29.72 9.92 -3.09
N MET A 134 -28.81 10.21 -4.03
CA MET A 134 -28.80 11.47 -4.76
C MET A 134 -29.76 11.52 -5.96
N ASP A 135 -30.26 10.36 -6.41
CA ASP A 135 -31.05 10.20 -7.65
C ASP A 135 -30.34 10.80 -8.89
N ILE A 136 -29.00 10.76 -8.90
CA ILE A 136 -28.15 11.28 -9.98
C ILE A 136 -27.14 10.20 -10.38
N ASP A 137 -27.18 9.79 -11.65
CA ASP A 137 -26.17 8.89 -12.19
C ASP A 137 -24.85 9.62 -12.45
N LEU A 138 -23.91 9.49 -11.50
CA LEU A 138 -22.56 10.05 -11.62
C LEU A 138 -21.66 9.26 -12.57
N THR A 139 -22.07 8.06 -13.00
CA THR A 139 -21.23 7.17 -13.83
C THR A 139 -21.29 7.53 -15.32
N VAL A 140 -22.37 8.15 -15.79
CA VAL A 140 -22.50 8.63 -17.18
C VAL A 140 -21.59 9.80 -17.51
N VAL A 141 -21.25 10.67 -16.56
CA VAL A 141 -20.40 11.87 -16.79
C VAL A 141 -18.97 11.49 -17.20
N TRP A 142 -18.44 10.38 -16.68
CA TRP A 142 -17.11 9.88 -17.03
C TRP A 142 -17.07 9.12 -18.37
N CYS A 143 -18.17 8.46 -18.76
CA CYS A 143 -18.28 7.75 -20.04
C CYS A 143 -18.13 8.72 -21.24
N PHE A 144 -18.63 9.96 -21.10
CA PHE A 144 -18.46 11.02 -22.12
C PHE A 144 -17.01 11.51 -22.23
N SER A 145 -16.26 11.58 -21.13
CA SER A 145 -14.85 12.02 -21.17
C SER A 145 -13.94 10.99 -21.83
N VAL A 146 -14.15 9.68 -21.61
CA VAL A 146 -13.41 8.62 -22.30
C VAL A 146 -13.79 8.55 -23.79
N SER A 147 -15.06 8.77 -24.12
CA SER A 147 -15.52 8.82 -25.52
C SER A 147 -14.90 9.99 -26.30
N TYR A 148 -14.72 11.17 -25.68
CA TYR A 148 -14.06 12.30 -26.34
C TYR A 148 -12.56 12.07 -26.58
N VAL A 149 -11.86 11.37 -25.66
CA VAL A 149 -10.45 11.01 -25.87
C VAL A 149 -10.30 10.00 -27.02
N PHE A 150 -11.23 9.05 -27.17
CA PHE A 150 -11.20 8.09 -28.28
C PHE A 150 -11.73 8.65 -29.61
N LEU A 151 -12.67 9.60 -29.61
CA LEU A 151 -13.15 10.24 -30.84
C LEU A 151 -12.28 11.43 -31.30
N GLY A 152 -11.41 11.97 -30.45
CA GLY A 152 -10.49 13.07 -30.77
C GLY A 152 -9.16 12.64 -31.42
N MET A 153 -8.95 11.33 -31.64
CA MET A 153 -7.78 10.78 -32.36
C MET A 153 -8.12 10.37 -33.81
N LYS A 154 -8.81 11.25 -34.55
CA LYS A 154 -8.90 11.20 -36.01
C LYS A 154 -8.49 12.53 -36.62
#